data_AF-A0A6B3HI69-F1
#
_entry.id   AF-A0A6B3HI69-F1
#
_cell.length_a   1.000
_cell.length_b   1.000
_cell.length_c   1.000
_cell.angle_alpha   90.00
_cell.angle_beta   90.00
_cell.angle_gamma   90.00
#
_symmetry.space_group_name_H-M   'P 1'
#
loop_
_entity.id
_entity.type
_entity.pdbx_description
1 polymer ?
#
loop_
_entity_poly.entity_id
_entity_poly.type
_entity_poly.pdbx_seq_one_letter_code
_entity_poly.pdbx_strand_id
1 'polypeptide(L)'
;YALDLRDSPARSSDRVISVSSLSKVYGFPGLRVGWLYGPPEVVEGCARRKFLSTIANSVLCETLACDVLDHRDRYLRHYAELTGQGLKLVREFAERNADA
;
A
#
# COMPACT_ATOMS: atom_id res chain seq x y z
N TYR A 1 -6.70 -5.94 -4.05
CA TYR A 1 -5.50 -5.65 -3.24
C TYR A 1 -5.67 -6.32 -1.88
N ALA A 2 -4.59 -6.82 -1.27
CA ALA A 2 -4.63 -7.18 0.15
C ALA A 2 -4.71 -5.86 0.95
N LEU A 3 -5.86 -5.61 1.58
CA LEU A 3 -6.13 -4.36 2.31
C LEU A 3 -5.77 -4.47 3.78
N ASP A 4 -5.76 -5.71 4.29
CA ASP A 4 -5.34 -6.04 5.63
C ASP A 4 -4.03 -6.84 5.55
N LEU A 5 -2.97 -6.28 6.14
CA LEU A 5 -1.66 -6.91 6.18
C LEU A 5 -1.43 -7.68 7.49
N ARG A 6 -2.41 -7.71 8.41
CA ARG A 6 -2.34 -8.50 9.65
C ARG A 6 -2.23 -10.00 9.40
N ASP A 7 -2.72 -10.46 8.25
CA ASP A 7 -2.62 -11.87 7.82
C ASP A 7 -1.51 -12.08 6.76
N SER A 8 -0.61 -11.11 6.59
CA SER A 8 0.48 -11.24 5.63
C SER A 8 1.40 -12.40 6.02
N PRO A 9 1.74 -13.30 5.09
CA PRO A 9 2.71 -14.39 5.34
C PRO A 9 4.09 -13.90 5.78
N ALA A 10 4.42 -12.63 5.49
CA ALA A 10 5.65 -12.00 5.96
C ALA A 10 5.75 -11.99 7.50
N ARG A 11 4.63 -12.06 8.22
CA ARG A 11 4.61 -12.09 9.70
C ARG A 11 5.14 -13.39 10.29
N SER A 12 5.10 -14.49 9.54
CA SER A 12 5.42 -15.84 10.04
C SER A 12 6.50 -16.55 9.22
N SER A 13 7.10 -15.88 8.24
CA SER A 13 8.08 -16.48 7.33
C SER A 13 9.20 -15.50 6.99
N ASP A 14 10.45 -15.94 7.21
CA ASP A 14 11.65 -15.17 6.88
C ASP A 14 11.99 -15.21 5.38
N ARG A 15 11.12 -15.81 4.55
CA ARG A 15 11.29 -15.89 3.09
C ARG A 15 10.36 -14.97 2.33
N VAL A 16 9.59 -14.13 3.02
CA VAL A 16 8.60 -13.25 2.43
C VAL A 16 8.87 -11.81 2.83
N ILE A 17 8.86 -10.93 1.84
CA ILE A 17 8.94 -9.48 2.03
C ILE A 17 7.61 -8.88 1.56
N SER A 18 7.01 -8.06 2.41
CA SER A 18 5.85 -7.23 2.07
C SER A 18 6.29 -5.80 1.82
N VAL A 19 5.79 -5.19 0.74
CA VAL A 19 6.01 -3.77 0.42
C VAL A 19 4.66 -3.11 0.22
N SER A 20 4.47 -1.94 0.82
CA SER A 20 3.23 -1.19 0.71
C SER A 20 3.47 0.33 0.77
N SER A 21 2.44 1.11 0.43
CA SER A 21 2.52 2.57 0.43
C SER A 21 1.15 3.22 0.53
N LEU A 22 1.15 4.54 0.76
CA LEU A 22 -0.06 5.35 0.73
C LEU A 22 -0.55 5.71 -0.69
N SER A 23 0.15 5.27 -1.73
CA SER A 23 -0.08 5.79 -3.10
C SER A 23 -1.34 5.24 -3.79
N LYS A 24 -1.84 4.08 -3.37
CA LYS A 24 -2.94 3.38 -4.05
C LYS A 24 -4.18 3.38 -3.18
N VAL A 25 -4.29 2.37 -2.32
CA VAL A 25 -5.45 2.12 -1.47
C VAL A 25 -5.84 3.35 -0.64
N TYR A 26 -4.87 4.10 -0.14
CA TYR A 26 -5.12 5.28 0.70
C TYR A 26 -5.34 6.56 -0.10
N GLY A 27 -5.01 6.61 -1.39
CA GLY A 27 -5.24 7.79 -2.24
C GLY A 27 -4.28 8.97 -2.01
N PHE A 28 -3.13 8.77 -1.35
CA PHE A 28 -2.15 9.83 -1.07
C PHE A 28 -0.80 9.59 -1.78
N PRO A 29 -0.76 9.51 -3.12
CA PRO A 29 0.50 9.37 -3.83
C PRO A 29 1.40 10.57 -3.61
N GLY A 30 0.89 11.78 -3.39
CA GLY A 30 1.70 12.99 -3.19
C GLY A 30 2.61 12.96 -1.96
N LEU A 31 2.29 12.17 -0.93
CA LEU A 31 3.09 12.09 0.30
C LEU A 31 4.42 11.34 0.09
N ARG A 32 4.51 10.50 -0.95
CA ARG A 32 5.70 9.69 -1.25
C ARG A 32 6.14 8.77 -0.10
N VAL A 33 5.20 8.34 0.75
CA VAL A 33 5.48 7.45 1.89
C VAL A 33 5.08 6.00 1.56
N GLY A 34 6.01 5.10 1.82
CA GLY A 34 5.82 3.66 1.78
C GLY A 34 6.76 2.95 2.75
N TRP A 35 6.58 1.64 2.88
CA TRP A 35 7.32 0.83 3.85
C TRP A 35 7.57 -0.57 3.31
N LEU A 36 8.54 -1.24 3.92
CA LEU A 36 8.76 -2.68 3.76
C LEU A 36 8.63 -3.37 5.12
N TYR A 37 8.23 -4.63 5.09
CA TYR A 37 8.20 -5.52 6.24
C TYR A 37 8.77 -6.88 5.80
N GLY A 38 9.67 -7.46 6.59
CA GLY A 38 10.36 -8.71 6.26
C GLY A 38 11.46 -9.03 7.27
N PRO A 39 12.39 -9.96 6.95
CA PRO A 39 13.46 -10.36 7.84
C PRO A 39 14.32 -9.17 8.31
N PRO A 40 14.72 -9.09 9.59
CA PRO A 40 15.48 -7.97 10.14
C PRO A 40 16.74 -7.64 9.32
N GLU A 41 17.50 -8.65 8.90
CA GLU A 41 18.73 -8.48 8.13
C GLU A 41 18.49 -7.82 6.76
N VAL A 42 17.33 -8.11 6.15
CA VAL A 42 16.89 -7.48 4.90
C VAL A 42 16.48 -6.04 5.15
N VAL A 43 15.65 -5.79 6.18
CA VAL A 43 15.17 -4.45 6.53
C VAL A 43 16.34 -3.52 6.84
N GLU A 44 17.28 -3.96 7.67
CA GLU A 44 18.50 -3.21 7.99
C GLU A 44 19.39 -3.00 6.75
N GLY A 45 19.53 -4.02 5.91
CA GLY A 45 20.26 -3.94 4.65
C GLY A 45 19.69 -2.90 3.70
N CYS A 46 18.36 -2.78 3.63
CA CYS A 46 17.65 -1.75 2.89
C CYS A 46 17.80 -0.37 3.54
N ALA A 47 17.67 -0.25 4.87
CA ALA A 47 17.84 1.01 5.58
C ALA A 47 19.23 1.62 5.36
N ARG A 48 20.30 0.80 5.40
CA ARG A 48 21.67 1.25 5.08
C ARG A 48 21.80 1.72 3.63
N ARG A 49 21.16 1.04 2.67
CA ARG A 49 21.20 1.41 1.25
C ARG A 49 20.36 2.63 0.92
N LYS A 50 19.33 2.94 1.73
CA LYS A 50 18.50 4.13 1.57
C LYS A 50 19.31 5.43 1.60
N PHE A 51 20.43 5.47 2.32
CA PHE A 51 21.37 6.59 2.31
C PHE A 51 21.96 6.89 0.92
N LEU A 52 22.01 5.90 0.02
CA LEU A 52 22.51 6.06 -1.34
C LEU A 52 21.43 6.51 -2.33
N SER A 53 20.15 6.55 -1.93
CA SER A 53 19.05 6.91 -2.82
C SER A 53 18.29 8.15 -2.34
N THR A 54 17.75 8.11 -1.12
CA THR A 54 16.85 9.16 -0.62
C THR A 54 17.20 9.68 0.76
N ILE A 55 18.10 9.01 1.48
CA ILE A 55 18.50 9.33 2.87
C ILE A 55 17.32 9.20 3.83
N ALA A 56 16.43 10.18 3.87
CA ALA A 56 15.26 10.28 4.72
C ALA A 56 14.02 10.67 3.90
N ASN A 57 12.82 10.43 4.41
CA ASN A 57 11.65 11.11 3.84
C ASN A 57 11.48 12.48 4.49
N SER A 58 10.55 13.28 3.97
CA SER A 58 10.16 14.54 4.60
C SER A 58 9.42 14.27 5.92
N VAL A 59 9.84 14.95 7.00
CA VAL A 59 9.17 14.90 8.32
C VAL A 59 7.70 15.29 8.21
N LEU A 60 7.38 16.31 7.42
CA LEU A 60 6.00 16.73 7.19
C LEU A 60 5.17 15.62 6.51
N CYS A 61 5.74 14.97 5.50
CA CYS A 61 5.05 13.89 4.79
C CYS A 61 4.86 12.66 5.68
N GLU A 62 5.84 12.33 6.52
CA GLU A 62 5.72 11.24 7.50
C GLU A 62 4.69 11.57 8.58
N THR A 63 4.62 12.82 9.05
CA THR A 63 3.61 13.27 10.03
C THR A 63 2.19 13.11 9.47
N LEU A 64 1.94 13.56 8.23
CA LEU A 64 0.65 13.37 7.56
C LEU A 64 0.37 11.89 7.28
N ALA A 65 1.40 11.10 6.98
CA ALA A 65 1.25 9.66 6.76
C ALA A 65 0.80 8.93 8.04
N CYS A 66 1.30 9.32 9.21
CA CYS A 66 0.82 8.81 10.49
C CYS A 66 -0.67 9.09 10.68
N ASP A 67 -1.12 10.33 10.46
CA ASP A 67 -2.55 10.69 10.55
C ASP A 67 -3.43 9.87 9.59
N VAL A 68 -2.96 9.64 8.35
CA VAL A 68 -3.65 8.79 7.38
C VAL A 68 -3.79 7.35 7.88
N LEU A 69 -2.73 6.79 8.47
CA LEU A 69 -2.71 5.41 8.97
C LEU A 69 -3.53 5.23 10.25
N ASP A 70 -3.57 6.22 11.13
CA ASP A 70 -4.43 6.23 12.31
C ASP A 70 -5.92 6.18 11.92
N HIS A 71 -6.26 6.77 10.78
CA HIS A 71 -7.60 6.76 10.20
C HIS A 71 -7.78 5.72 9.07
N ARG A 72 -6.95 4.66 9.02
CA ARG A 72 -6.92 3.72 7.88
C ARG A 72 -8.29 3.20 7.45
N ASP A 73 -9.16 2.84 8.40
CA ASP A 73 -10.43 2.18 8.10
C ASP A 73 -11.38 3.11 7.33
N ARG A 74 -11.28 4.42 7.54
CA ARG A 74 -12.02 5.44 6.76
C ARG A 74 -11.61 5.39 5.29
N TYR A 75 -10.31 5.36 5.01
CA TYR A 75 -9.78 5.34 3.65
C TYR A 75 -10.02 3.99 2.96
N LEU A 76 -9.92 2.87 3.70
CA LEU A 76 -10.24 1.55 3.16
C LEU A 76 -11.70 1.41 2.73
N ARG A 77 -12.64 1.93 3.54
CA ARG A 77 -14.06 1.96 3.16
C ARG A 77 -14.29 2.78 1.90
N HIS A 78 -13.72 3.99 1.86
CA HIS A 78 -13.83 4.86 0.69
C HIS A 78 -13.26 4.20 -0.58
N TYR A 79 -12.10 3.54 -0.47
CA TYR A 79 -11.52 2.77 -1.56
C TYR A 79 -12.44 1.64 -2.04
N ALA A 80 -13.03 0.88 -1.12
CA ALA A 80 -13.94 -0.22 -1.45
C ALA A 80 -15.21 0.28 -2.15
N GLU A 81 -15.77 1.41 -1.71
CA GLU A 81 -16.93 2.05 -2.34
C GLU A 81 -16.63 2.47 -3.78
N LEU A 82 -15.53 3.21 -3.99
CA LEU A 82 -15.11 3.69 -5.32
C LEU A 82 -14.82 2.53 -6.27
N THR A 83 -14.02 1.55 -5.82
CA THR A 83 -13.59 0.45 -6.69
C THR A 83 -14.68 -0.59 -6.92
N GLY A 84 -15.60 -0.79 -5.98
CA GLY A 84 -16.75 -1.67 -6.15
C GLY A 84 -17.66 -1.22 -7.28
N GLN A 85 -17.96 0.09 -7.35
CA GLN A 85 -18.75 0.67 -8.43
C GLN A 85 -18.04 0.53 -9.79
N GLY A 86 -16.76 0.90 -9.85
CA GLY A 86 -15.96 0.78 -11.07
C GLY A 86 -15.84 -0.67 -11.56
N LEU A 87 -15.62 -1.62 -10.65
CA LEU A 87 -15.51 -3.04 -10.99
C LEU A 87 -16.82 -3.58 -11.57
N LYS A 88 -17.97 -3.16 -11.05
CA LYS A 88 -19.28 -3.53 -11.60
C LYS A 88 -19.41 -3.06 -13.05
N LEU A 89 -19.09 -1.80 -13.32
CA LEU A 89 -19.17 -1.24 -14.68
C LEU A 89 -18.23 -1.97 -15.66
N VAL A 90 -17.00 -2.23 -15.24
CA VAL A 90 -16.01 -2.96 -16.06
C VAL A 90 -16.47 -4.39 -16.33
N ARG A 91 -17.05 -5.07 -15.34
CA ARG A 91 -17.58 -6.43 -15.49
C ARG A 91 -18.74 -6.47 -16.48
N GLU A 92 -19.72 -5.57 -16.32
CA GLU A 92 -20.84 -5.47 -17.25
C GLU A 92 -20.39 -5.14 -18.68
N PHE A 93 -19.38 -4.26 -18.81
CA PHE A 93 -18.78 -3.99 -20.12
C PHE A 93 -18.13 -5.24 -20.71
N ALA A 94 -17.34 -5.97 -19.94
CA ALA A 94 -16.71 -7.21 -20.41
C ALA A 94 -17.72 -8.27 -20.83
N GLU A 95 -18.79 -8.46 -20.06
CA GLU A 95 -19.87 -9.41 -20.35
C GLU A 95 -20.63 -9.05 -21.64
N ARG A 96 -20.91 -7.76 -21.86
CA ARG A 96 -21.57 -7.29 -23.10
C ARG A 96 -20.71 -7.41 -24.35
N ASN A 97 -19.39 -7.49 -24.20
CA ASN A 97 -18.43 -7.53 -25.31
C ASN A 97 -17.62 -8.84 -25.32
N ALA A 98 -18.19 -9.94 -24.81
CA ALA A 98 -17.48 -11.21 -24.69
C ALA A 98 -17.07 -11.82 -26.05
N ASP A 99 -17.81 -11.49 -27.11
CA ASP A 99 -17.63 -12.05 -28.46
C ASP A 99 -17.10 -11.03 -29.49
N ALA A 100 -16.64 -9.85 -29.03
CA ALA A 100 -16.10 -8.79 -29.88
C ALA A 100 -14.62 -9.01 -30.26
#